data_AF-A0A6P0NPD4-F1
#
_entry.id   AF-A0A6P0NPD4-F1
#
_cell.length_a   1.000
_cell.length_b   1.000
_cell.length_c   1.000
_cell.angle_alpha   90.00
_cell.angle_beta   90.00
_cell.angle_gamma   90.00
#
_symmetry.space_group_name_H-M   'P 1'
#
loop_
_entity.id
_entity.type
_entity.pdbx_description
1 polymer ?
#
loop_
_entity_poly.entity_id
_entity_poly.type
_entity_poly.pdbx_seq_one_letter_code
_entity_poly.pdbx_strand_id
1 'polypeptide(L)'
;MTRKVYAPNVHLFAFHWKNDNQPNQLWDKYSSILSQKFGLTKPLEIEEQIGYRVNLLKHKNVALHFESKVSLDGTQFSITGRVTPVRIHDTYGLAFNARRPELDENGKKTNSLELNFLKLLNPSECLMPKEIGSSLGQTLLLTVWYKEKQGFPRKSLQNRQKLRELADNCLREFIPNEYSYPDFYREGQLFGSSIFEYGVPTQGKDYCHVLVWIFCETGSDRKFTRHY
;
A
#
# COMPACT_ATOMS: atom_id res chain seq x y z
N MET A 1 22.78 0.43 12.36
CA MET A 1 22.77 -0.50 11.20
C MET A 1 21.90 0.11 10.11
N THR A 2 22.38 0.14 8.86
CA THR A 2 21.74 0.80 7.73
C THR A 2 20.39 0.16 7.40
N ARG A 3 19.30 0.90 7.65
CA ARG A 3 17.90 0.45 7.55
C ARG A 3 17.34 0.57 6.13
N LYS A 4 18.20 0.42 5.10
CA LYS A 4 17.77 0.68 3.72
C LYS A 4 16.87 -0.43 3.21
N VAL A 5 15.78 -0.04 2.54
CA VAL A 5 14.86 -0.95 1.85
C VAL A 5 14.92 -0.74 0.35
N TYR A 6 14.65 -1.80 -0.41
CA TYR A 6 14.57 -1.72 -1.86
C TYR A 6 13.11 -1.80 -2.33
N ALA A 7 12.79 -1.00 -3.35
CA ALA A 7 11.48 -0.90 -4.00
C ALA A 7 10.28 -0.92 -3.02
N PRO A 8 10.25 -0.02 -2.01
CA PRO A 8 9.11 0.07 -1.11
C PRO A 8 7.83 0.37 -1.88
N ASN A 9 6.73 -0.25 -1.44
CA ASN A 9 5.42 -0.14 -2.08
C ASN A 9 4.32 -0.28 -1.03
N VAL A 10 3.33 0.60 -1.10
CA VAL A 10 2.13 0.56 -0.26
C VAL A 10 0.93 0.14 -1.11
N HIS A 11 0.10 -0.71 -0.53
CA HIS A 11 -1.22 -1.04 -1.03
C HIS A 11 -2.28 -0.60 -0.02
N LEU A 12 -3.37 -0.05 -0.52
CA LEU A 12 -4.60 0.19 0.24
C LEU A 12 -5.71 -0.66 -0.37
N PHE A 13 -6.39 -1.41 0.49
CA PHE A 13 -7.65 -2.07 0.17
C PHE A 13 -8.73 -1.48 1.07
N ALA A 14 -9.67 -0.75 0.48
CA ALA A 14 -10.73 -0.03 1.18
C ALA A 14 -12.10 -0.52 0.70
N PHE A 15 -13.01 -0.76 1.64
CA PHE A 15 -14.32 -1.34 1.36
C PHE A 15 -15.46 -0.48 1.92
N HIS A 16 -16.44 -0.21 1.08
CA HIS A 16 -17.58 0.65 1.38
C HIS A 16 -18.88 -0.05 1.03
N TRP A 17 -19.82 0.00 1.96
CA TRP A 17 -21.19 -0.37 1.69
C TRP A 17 -21.80 0.59 0.67
N LYS A 18 -22.38 0.04 -0.40
CA LYS A 18 -22.95 0.82 -1.50
C LYS A 18 -24.11 1.70 -1.05
N ASN A 19 -24.93 1.25 -0.10
CA ASN A 19 -26.12 1.99 0.31
C ASN A 19 -25.79 3.17 1.24
N ASP A 20 -24.62 3.17 1.88
CA ASP A 20 -24.19 4.23 2.79
C ASP A 20 -23.52 5.40 2.05
N ASN A 21 -23.23 5.23 0.76
CA ASN A 21 -22.41 6.16 -0.01
C ASN A 21 -23.12 6.56 -1.29
N GLN A 22 -23.19 7.86 -1.57
CA GLN A 22 -23.48 8.31 -2.93
C GLN A 22 -22.25 7.99 -3.80
N PRO A 23 -22.38 7.14 -4.84
CA PRO A 23 -21.21 6.65 -5.57
C PRO A 23 -20.35 7.78 -6.12
N ASN A 24 -20.97 8.82 -6.68
CA ASN A 24 -20.26 9.97 -7.22
C ASN A 24 -19.42 10.68 -6.14
N GLN A 25 -19.97 10.91 -4.95
CA GLN A 25 -19.23 11.57 -3.85
C GLN A 25 -18.01 10.75 -3.40
N LEU A 26 -18.15 9.42 -3.32
CA LEU A 26 -17.05 8.54 -2.94
C LEU A 26 -15.90 8.61 -3.95
N TRP A 27 -16.21 8.49 -5.24
CA TRP A 27 -15.19 8.46 -6.29
C TRP A 27 -14.63 9.84 -6.61
N ASP A 28 -15.40 10.91 -6.43
CA ASP A 28 -14.94 12.30 -6.51
C ASP A 28 -13.97 12.61 -5.37
N LYS A 29 -14.29 12.19 -4.14
CA LYS A 29 -13.37 12.27 -2.99
C LYS A 29 -12.04 11.58 -3.31
N TYR A 30 -12.07 10.36 -3.82
CA TYR A 30 -10.85 9.63 -4.17
C TYR A 30 -10.10 10.26 -5.33
N SER A 31 -10.78 10.72 -6.37
CA SER A 31 -10.15 11.47 -7.46
C SER A 31 -9.44 12.72 -6.95
N SER A 32 -10.07 13.44 -6.02
CA SER A 32 -9.50 14.63 -5.38
C SER A 32 -8.26 14.30 -4.55
N ILE A 33 -8.31 13.27 -3.69
CA ILE A 33 -7.15 12.80 -2.92
C ILE A 33 -6.00 12.45 -3.86
N LEU A 34 -6.26 11.64 -4.88
CA LEU A 34 -5.24 11.18 -5.81
C LEU A 34 -4.63 12.33 -6.62
N SER A 35 -5.45 13.29 -7.06
CA SER A 35 -4.98 14.46 -7.78
C SER A 35 -4.10 15.34 -6.90
N GLN A 36 -4.57 15.69 -5.70
CA GLN A 36 -3.86 16.58 -4.79
C GLN A 36 -2.60 15.97 -4.19
N LYS A 37 -2.62 14.67 -3.90
CA LYS A 37 -1.58 14.00 -3.10
C LYS A 37 -0.57 13.23 -3.94
N PHE A 38 -0.98 12.72 -5.10
CA PHE A 38 -0.13 11.97 -6.01
C PHE A 38 0.03 12.62 -7.38
N GLY A 39 -0.63 13.76 -7.64
CA GLY A 39 -0.50 14.50 -8.90
C GLY A 39 -1.22 13.83 -10.07
N LEU A 40 -2.25 13.01 -9.82
CA LEU A 40 -3.05 12.43 -10.91
C LEU A 40 -3.80 13.54 -11.65
N THR A 41 -3.57 13.63 -12.95
CA THR A 41 -4.22 14.61 -13.84
C THR A 41 -5.55 14.14 -14.39
N LYS A 42 -5.77 12.82 -14.44
CA LYS A 42 -7.02 12.22 -14.91
C LYS A 42 -7.87 11.81 -13.71
N PRO A 43 -9.15 12.22 -13.62
CA PRO A 43 -10.05 11.76 -12.58
C PRO A 43 -10.38 10.27 -12.76
N LEU A 44 -10.88 9.65 -11.70
CA LEU A 44 -11.47 8.32 -11.79
C LEU A 44 -12.83 8.46 -12.47
N GLU A 45 -12.87 8.25 -13.79
CA GLU A 45 -14.13 8.24 -14.51
C GLU A 45 -14.87 6.93 -14.28
N ILE A 46 -15.95 7.00 -13.50
CA ILE A 46 -16.71 5.82 -13.07
C ILE A 46 -17.94 5.58 -13.96
N GLU A 47 -18.19 4.31 -14.25
CA GLU A 47 -19.37 3.80 -14.95
C GLU A 47 -19.87 2.52 -14.25
N GLU A 48 -21.07 2.60 -13.68
CA GLU A 48 -21.72 1.43 -13.09
C GLU A 48 -22.26 0.51 -14.18
N GLN A 49 -22.04 -0.80 -13.98
CA GLN A 49 -22.43 -1.83 -14.93
C GLN A 49 -23.21 -2.93 -14.23
N ILE A 50 -24.01 -3.68 -15.00
CA ILE A 50 -24.72 -4.87 -14.51
C ILE A 50 -23.70 -5.99 -14.28
N GLY A 51 -23.82 -6.69 -13.16
CA GLY A 51 -22.99 -7.85 -12.84
C GLY A 51 -22.68 -7.97 -11.35
N TYR A 52 -22.22 -9.15 -10.96
CA TYR A 52 -21.81 -9.44 -9.58
C TYR A 52 -20.52 -8.72 -9.22
N ARG A 53 -19.45 -8.91 -10.01
CA ARG A 53 -18.19 -8.18 -9.91
C ARG A 53 -18.02 -7.32 -11.16
N VAL A 54 -17.93 -6.00 -11.00
CA VAL A 54 -17.74 -5.07 -12.11
C VAL A 54 -16.57 -4.14 -11.86
N ASN A 55 -15.74 -3.96 -12.88
CA ASN A 55 -14.74 -2.89 -12.88
C ASN A 55 -15.46 -1.58 -13.16
N LEU A 56 -15.17 -0.57 -12.34
CA LEU A 56 -15.95 0.66 -12.36
C LEU A 56 -15.35 1.73 -13.27
N LEU A 57 -14.11 1.59 -13.75
CA LEU A 57 -13.55 2.57 -14.68
C LEU A 57 -14.25 2.50 -16.04
N LYS A 58 -14.54 3.67 -16.62
CA LYS A 58 -14.99 3.80 -18.01
C LYS A 58 -14.06 3.08 -18.98
N HIS A 59 -14.64 2.66 -20.10
CA HIS A 59 -13.97 1.88 -21.15
C HIS A 59 -13.52 0.48 -20.69
N LYS A 60 -14.09 -0.03 -19.61
CA LYS A 60 -13.80 -1.38 -19.06
C LYS A 60 -12.33 -1.59 -18.70
N ASN A 61 -11.61 -0.52 -18.40
CA ASN A 61 -10.25 -0.61 -17.88
C ASN A 61 -10.29 -1.23 -16.47
N VAL A 62 -9.30 -2.06 -16.15
CA VAL A 62 -9.19 -2.67 -14.81
C VAL A 62 -8.53 -1.71 -13.82
N ALA A 63 -7.65 -0.83 -14.30
CA ALA A 63 -6.92 0.09 -13.44
C ALA A 63 -6.52 1.38 -14.16
N LEU A 64 -6.51 2.49 -13.43
CA LEU A 64 -5.88 3.74 -13.83
C LEU A 64 -4.45 3.74 -13.30
N HIS A 65 -3.47 3.80 -14.20
CA HIS A 65 -2.05 3.87 -13.84
C HIS A 65 -1.60 5.32 -13.74
N PHE A 66 -0.64 5.59 -12.85
CA PHE A 66 -0.06 6.92 -12.69
C PHE A 66 1.45 6.86 -12.42
N GLU A 67 2.10 7.96 -12.75
CA GLU A 67 3.48 8.26 -12.39
C GLU A 67 3.53 9.65 -11.78
N SER A 68 4.37 9.82 -10.76
CA SER A 68 4.54 11.07 -10.03
C SER A 68 6.00 11.25 -9.64
N LYS A 69 6.42 12.51 -9.46
CA LYS A 69 7.73 12.87 -8.93
C LYS A 69 7.55 13.47 -7.54
N VAL A 70 8.22 12.89 -6.56
CA VAL A 70 8.26 13.39 -5.18
C VAL A 70 9.68 13.83 -4.83
N SER A 71 9.80 14.71 -3.85
CA SER A 71 11.10 15.18 -3.37
C SER A 71 11.26 14.86 -1.89
N LEU A 72 12.45 14.41 -1.50
CA LEU A 72 12.86 14.23 -0.11
C LEU A 72 14.29 14.75 0.02
N ASP A 73 14.50 15.68 0.95
CA ASP A 73 15.78 16.34 1.20
C ASP A 73 16.44 16.90 -0.07
N GLY A 74 15.64 17.47 -0.97
CA GLY A 74 16.09 18.03 -2.26
C GLY A 74 16.35 16.99 -3.36
N THR A 75 16.27 15.69 -3.06
CA THR A 75 16.43 14.62 -4.04
C THR A 75 15.07 14.23 -4.63
N GLN A 76 14.97 14.20 -5.96
CA GLN A 76 13.75 13.77 -6.65
C GLN A 76 13.70 12.24 -6.83
N PHE A 77 12.51 11.68 -6.64
CA PHE A 77 12.22 10.27 -6.84
C PHE A 77 10.94 10.11 -7.67
N SER A 78 10.99 9.25 -8.69
CA SER A 78 9.78 8.74 -9.33
C SER A 78 9.05 7.74 -8.43
N ILE A 79 7.73 7.89 -8.38
CA ILE A 79 6.75 6.95 -7.84
C ILE A 79 5.83 6.53 -8.99
N THR A 80 5.49 5.26 -9.06
CA THR A 80 4.43 4.77 -9.93
C THR A 80 3.36 4.06 -9.13
N GLY A 81 2.18 3.92 -9.70
CA GLY A 81 1.08 3.27 -9.00
C GLY A 81 -0.10 3.00 -9.90
N ARG A 82 -1.13 2.39 -9.30
CA ARG A 82 -2.40 2.16 -9.97
C ARG A 82 -3.56 2.21 -9.00
N VAL A 83 -4.73 2.48 -9.55
CA VAL A 83 -6.00 2.55 -8.83
C VAL A 83 -7.04 1.71 -9.55
N THR A 84 -7.69 0.82 -8.81
CA THR A 84 -8.70 -0.11 -9.30
C THR A 84 -9.97 0.03 -8.46
N PRO A 85 -10.92 0.85 -8.91
CA PRO A 85 -12.26 0.87 -8.35
C PRO A 85 -13.05 -0.33 -8.89
N VAL A 86 -13.67 -1.08 -7.99
CA VAL A 86 -14.47 -2.27 -8.29
C VAL A 86 -15.75 -2.24 -7.48
N ARG A 87 -16.82 -2.84 -8.00
CA ARG A 87 -17.98 -3.21 -7.18
C ARG A 87 -18.10 -4.73 -7.15
N ILE A 88 -18.27 -5.28 -5.95
CA ILE A 88 -18.59 -6.69 -5.71
C ILE A 88 -19.93 -6.69 -4.99
N HIS A 89 -20.99 -7.12 -5.67
CA HIS A 89 -22.36 -7.09 -5.18
C HIS A 89 -22.77 -5.67 -4.71
N ASP A 90 -23.00 -5.50 -3.42
CA ASP A 90 -23.40 -4.29 -2.69
C ASP A 90 -22.20 -3.57 -2.04
N THR A 91 -20.98 -3.96 -2.39
CA THR A 91 -19.75 -3.39 -1.83
C THR A 91 -18.93 -2.71 -2.91
N TYR A 92 -18.57 -1.46 -2.68
CA TYR A 92 -17.50 -0.78 -3.42
C TYR A 92 -16.15 -1.12 -2.81
N GLY A 93 -15.23 -1.56 -3.65
CA GLY A 93 -13.84 -1.80 -3.31
C GLY A 93 -12.92 -0.80 -4.01
N LEU A 94 -11.96 -0.26 -3.28
CA LEU A 94 -10.85 0.50 -3.82
C LEU A 94 -9.56 -0.28 -3.54
N ALA A 95 -8.91 -0.74 -4.61
CA ALA A 95 -7.54 -1.21 -4.54
C ALA A 95 -6.62 -0.11 -5.10
N PHE A 96 -5.73 0.40 -4.27
CA PHE A 96 -4.75 1.43 -4.62
C PHE A 96 -3.35 0.90 -4.33
N ASN A 97 -2.36 1.27 -5.13
CA ASN A 97 -0.97 1.15 -4.74
C ASN A 97 -0.10 2.31 -5.23
N ALA A 98 0.94 2.62 -4.47
CA ALA A 98 2.01 3.55 -4.84
C ALA A 98 3.36 2.95 -4.45
N ARG A 99 4.34 3.03 -5.35
CA ARG A 99 5.64 2.38 -5.18
C ARG A 99 6.79 3.20 -5.70
N ARG A 100 7.96 2.92 -5.12
CA ARG A 100 9.23 3.14 -5.82
C ARG A 100 9.38 2.08 -6.92
N PRO A 101 9.60 2.47 -8.19
CA PRO A 101 9.92 1.51 -9.25
C PRO A 101 11.17 0.69 -8.93
N GLU A 102 11.14 -0.60 -9.25
CA GLU A 102 12.29 -1.50 -9.12
C GLU A 102 13.42 -1.13 -10.09
N LEU A 103 13.04 -0.66 -11.28
CA LEU A 103 13.93 -0.24 -12.36
C LEU A 103 13.72 1.24 -12.65
N ASP A 104 14.78 1.93 -13.07
CA ASP A 104 14.72 3.27 -13.62
C ASP A 104 14.30 3.26 -15.10
N GLU A 105 14.22 4.44 -15.70
CA GLU A 105 13.86 4.66 -17.11
C GLU A 105 14.78 3.95 -18.12
N ASN A 106 16.01 3.60 -17.70
CA ASN A 106 16.98 2.88 -18.52
C ASN A 106 16.97 1.35 -18.24
N GLY A 107 15.99 0.87 -17.47
CA GLY A 107 15.88 -0.53 -17.09
C GLY A 107 16.90 -0.98 -16.03
N LYS A 108 17.61 -0.05 -15.39
CA LYS A 108 18.60 -0.36 -14.35
C LYS A 108 17.95 -0.36 -12.97
N LYS A 109 18.42 -1.27 -12.10
CA LYS A 109 17.93 -1.40 -10.72
C LYS A 109 18.05 -0.08 -9.95
N THR A 110 16.95 0.38 -9.36
CA THR A 110 16.96 1.57 -8.50
C THR A 110 17.72 1.33 -7.20
N ASN A 111 18.28 2.40 -6.64
CA ASN A 111 19.00 2.33 -5.38
C ASN A 111 18.07 2.02 -4.20
N SER A 112 18.60 1.32 -3.20
CA SER A 112 17.92 1.18 -1.90
C SER A 112 17.83 2.52 -1.19
N LEU A 113 16.70 2.75 -0.53
CA LEU A 113 16.34 4.02 0.10
C LEU A 113 16.33 3.86 1.61
N GLU A 114 16.57 4.96 2.32
CA GLU A 114 16.32 5.03 3.76
C GLU A 114 14.81 4.92 4.05
N LEU A 115 14.45 4.48 5.25
CA LEU A 115 13.04 4.23 5.61
C LEU A 115 12.17 5.48 5.57
N ASN A 116 12.75 6.67 5.78
CA ASN A 116 12.02 7.94 5.73
C ASN A 116 11.36 8.20 4.37
N PHE A 117 11.79 7.52 3.30
CA PHE A 117 11.09 7.52 2.00
C PHE A 117 9.65 7.05 2.11
N LEU A 118 9.32 6.15 3.05
CA LEU A 118 7.96 5.61 3.21
C LEU A 118 6.92 6.71 3.49
N LYS A 119 7.33 7.85 4.06
CA LYS A 119 6.47 9.04 4.24
C LYS A 119 5.91 9.56 2.93
N LEU A 120 6.70 9.47 1.85
CA LEU A 120 6.29 9.93 0.52
C LEU A 120 5.24 9.01 -0.14
N LEU A 121 5.06 7.79 0.38
CA LEU A 121 4.01 6.88 -0.08
C LEU A 121 2.66 7.12 0.61
N ASN A 122 2.63 7.96 1.65
CA ASN A 122 1.43 8.39 2.37
C ASN A 122 1.43 9.92 2.57
N PRO A 123 1.50 10.70 1.48
CA PRO A 123 1.61 12.16 1.54
C PRO A 123 0.39 12.78 2.21
N SER A 124 0.63 13.62 3.22
CA SER A 124 -0.44 14.16 4.09
C SER A 124 -1.41 13.08 4.55
N GLU A 125 -0.92 11.85 4.77
CA GLU A 125 -1.60 10.86 5.59
C GLU A 125 -2.90 10.38 4.93
N CYS A 126 -2.99 10.58 3.62
CA CYS A 126 -4.20 10.40 2.84
C CYS A 126 -4.70 8.95 2.77
N LEU A 127 -3.90 7.98 3.21
CA LEU A 127 -4.25 6.56 3.27
C LEU A 127 -4.77 6.13 4.64
N MET A 128 -4.84 7.04 5.62
CA MET A 128 -5.30 6.74 6.98
C MET A 128 -6.83 6.59 7.06
N PRO A 129 -7.36 5.85 8.07
CA PRO A 129 -8.79 5.58 8.21
C PRO A 129 -9.70 6.82 8.17
N LYS A 130 -9.28 7.92 8.81
CA LYS A 130 -10.05 9.18 8.82
C LYS A 130 -10.17 9.81 7.43
N GLU A 131 -9.09 9.74 6.66
CA GLU A 131 -9.03 10.32 5.31
C GLU A 131 -9.79 9.47 4.30
N ILE A 132 -9.64 8.14 4.35
CA ILE A 132 -10.33 7.22 3.45
C ILE A 132 -11.81 7.09 3.80
N GLY A 133 -12.14 6.90 5.09
CA GLY A 133 -13.52 6.81 5.57
C GLY A 133 -14.25 5.54 5.09
N SER A 134 -13.58 4.39 5.08
CA SER A 134 -14.18 3.11 4.71
C SER A 134 -15.28 2.67 5.68
N SER A 135 -16.48 2.37 5.17
CA SER A 135 -17.61 2.01 6.03
C SER A 135 -17.59 0.55 6.50
N LEU A 136 -16.99 -0.35 5.71
CA LEU A 136 -16.78 -1.77 6.04
C LEU A 136 -15.37 -2.06 6.57
N GLY A 137 -14.42 -1.16 6.29
CA GLY A 137 -13.05 -1.25 6.78
C GLY A 137 -12.02 -1.11 5.67
N GLN A 138 -10.76 -1.01 6.07
CA GLN A 138 -9.63 -0.93 5.17
C GLN A 138 -8.45 -1.74 5.69
N THR A 139 -7.53 -2.09 4.81
CA THR A 139 -6.25 -2.69 5.15
C THR A 139 -5.15 -2.04 4.34
N LEU A 140 -4.07 -1.66 5.02
CA LEU A 140 -2.84 -1.23 4.39
C LEU A 140 -1.87 -2.41 4.33
N LEU A 141 -1.15 -2.54 3.23
CA LEU A 141 -0.08 -3.50 3.07
C LEU A 141 1.18 -2.77 2.59
N LEU A 142 2.19 -2.73 3.46
CA LEU A 142 3.53 -2.27 3.12
C LEU A 142 4.35 -3.46 2.65
N THR A 143 4.96 -3.34 1.47
CA THR A 143 5.89 -4.33 0.95
C THR A 143 7.25 -3.69 0.75
N VAL A 144 8.30 -4.37 1.22
CA VAL A 144 9.68 -3.91 1.12
C VAL A 144 10.61 -5.09 0.89
N TRP A 145 11.69 -4.90 0.14
CA TRP A 145 12.72 -5.92 0.00
C TRP A 145 13.80 -5.78 1.06
N TYR A 146 14.09 -6.89 1.73
CA TYR A 146 15.26 -7.00 2.61
C TYR A 146 16.53 -7.15 1.77
N LYS A 147 17.57 -6.37 2.11
CA LYS A 147 18.78 -6.24 1.30
C LYS A 147 19.88 -7.27 1.64
N GLU A 148 19.78 -8.03 2.72
CA GLU A 148 20.86 -8.97 3.04
C GLU A 148 20.99 -10.11 2.02
N LYS A 149 22.22 -10.61 1.89
CA LYS A 149 22.62 -11.62 0.91
C LYS A 149 21.69 -12.84 0.95
N GLN A 150 21.50 -13.45 -0.23
CA GLN A 150 20.80 -14.73 -0.36
C GLN A 150 21.32 -15.73 0.70
N GLY A 151 20.39 -16.42 1.37
CA GLY A 151 20.73 -17.39 2.42
C GLY A 151 20.49 -16.92 3.86
N PHE A 152 19.83 -15.78 4.09
CA PHE A 152 19.44 -15.32 5.44
C PHE A 152 18.61 -16.40 6.17
N PRO A 153 19.12 -17.05 7.24
CA PRO A 153 18.44 -18.17 7.87
C PRO A 153 17.29 -17.67 8.76
N ARG A 154 16.11 -17.48 8.17
CA ARG A 154 14.91 -16.88 8.80
C ARG A 154 14.39 -17.63 10.02
N LYS A 155 14.75 -18.92 10.17
CA LYS A 155 14.33 -19.73 11.31
C LYS A 155 15.01 -19.34 12.62
N SER A 156 16.17 -18.64 12.57
CA SER A 156 16.81 -18.21 13.80
C SER A 156 15.99 -17.10 14.47
N LEU A 157 15.89 -17.17 15.79
CA LEU A 157 15.14 -16.20 16.59
C LEU A 157 15.67 -14.76 16.37
N GLN A 158 16.99 -14.61 16.30
CA GLN A 158 17.65 -13.33 16.04
C GLN A 158 17.25 -12.73 14.70
N ASN A 159 17.12 -13.56 13.66
CA ASN A 159 16.74 -13.10 12.33
C ASN A 159 15.26 -12.72 12.24
N ARG A 160 14.39 -13.43 12.96
CA ARG A 160 12.98 -13.03 13.11
C ARG A 160 12.87 -11.68 13.82
N GLN A 161 13.61 -11.49 14.91
CA GLN A 161 13.65 -10.21 15.64
C GLN A 161 14.15 -9.07 14.75
N LYS A 162 15.21 -9.27 13.95
CA LYS A 162 15.68 -8.26 12.99
C LYS A 162 14.64 -7.89 11.93
N LEU A 163 13.93 -8.88 11.39
CA LEU A 163 12.86 -8.63 10.41
C LEU A 163 11.68 -7.91 11.07
N ARG A 164 11.35 -8.28 12.31
CA ARG A 164 10.33 -7.62 13.11
C ARG A 164 10.67 -6.16 13.39
N GLU A 165 11.89 -5.89 13.83
CA GLU A 165 12.40 -4.53 14.03
C GLU A 165 12.36 -3.71 12.74
N LEU A 166 12.68 -4.32 11.59
CA LEU A 166 12.55 -3.65 10.30
C LEU A 166 11.08 -3.32 9.99
N ALA A 167 10.16 -4.25 10.22
CA ALA A 167 8.73 -4.02 10.03
C ALA A 167 8.20 -2.89 10.93
N ASP A 168 8.60 -2.89 12.21
CA ASP A 168 8.23 -1.84 13.18
C ASP A 168 8.75 -0.48 12.71
N ASN A 169 10.00 -0.41 12.26
CA ASN A 169 10.58 0.84 11.77
C ASN A 169 9.91 1.30 10.46
N CYS A 170 9.58 0.40 9.54
CA CYS A 170 8.81 0.74 8.33
C CYS A 170 7.47 1.37 8.70
N LEU A 171 6.75 0.76 9.64
CA LEU A 171 5.46 1.26 10.09
C LEU A 171 5.58 2.62 10.79
N ARG A 172 6.62 2.85 11.60
CA ARG A 172 6.86 4.16 12.26
C ARG A 172 7.18 5.28 11.29
N GLU A 173 7.86 4.98 10.19
CA GLU A 173 8.11 6.00 9.17
C GLU A 173 6.88 6.23 8.29
N PHE A 174 6.02 5.23 8.12
CA PHE A 174 4.83 5.34 7.26
C PHE A 174 3.62 5.98 7.97
N ILE A 175 3.40 5.64 9.25
CA ILE A 175 2.30 6.18 10.06
C ILE A 175 2.77 7.45 10.78
N PRO A 176 2.05 8.57 10.67
CA PRO A 176 2.35 9.81 11.38
C PRO A 176 2.21 9.67 12.90
N ASN A 177 2.95 10.49 13.65
CA ASN A 177 2.91 10.49 15.11
C ASN A 177 1.54 10.85 15.71
N GLU A 178 0.65 11.47 14.92
CA GLU A 178 -0.68 11.92 15.33
C GLU A 178 -1.72 10.78 15.37
N TYR A 179 -1.41 9.65 14.73
CA TYR A 179 -2.23 8.45 14.77
C TYR A 179 -1.75 7.53 15.89
N SER A 180 -2.70 6.88 16.56
CA SER A 180 -2.38 5.78 17.47
C SER A 180 -1.67 4.69 16.68
N TYR A 181 -0.43 4.43 17.04
CA TYR A 181 0.36 3.39 16.39
C TYR A 181 -0.29 2.03 16.63
N PRO A 182 -0.60 1.25 15.58
CA PRO A 182 -1.27 -0.03 15.75
C PRO A 182 -0.32 -1.03 16.41
N ASP A 183 -0.80 -1.70 17.45
CA ASP A 183 -0.02 -2.67 18.20
C ASP A 183 0.36 -3.87 17.33
N PHE A 184 1.46 -4.52 17.68
CA PHE A 184 1.74 -5.83 17.11
C PHE A 184 0.61 -6.80 17.41
N TYR A 185 0.11 -7.50 16.40
CA TYR A 185 -0.83 -8.59 16.62
C TYR A 185 -0.21 -9.96 16.45
N ARG A 186 0.34 -10.26 15.27
CA ARG A 186 0.95 -11.57 14.96
C ARG A 186 1.90 -11.50 13.79
N GLU A 187 2.71 -12.54 13.64
CA GLU A 187 3.58 -12.71 12.48
C GLU A 187 3.36 -14.06 11.82
N GLY A 188 3.70 -14.15 10.54
CA GLY A 188 3.57 -15.36 9.75
C GLY A 188 4.52 -15.36 8.55
N GLN A 189 4.23 -16.25 7.61
CA GLN A 189 4.96 -16.33 6.35
C GLN A 189 3.98 -16.40 5.19
N LEU A 190 4.25 -15.61 4.15
CA LEU A 190 3.52 -15.64 2.89
C LEU A 190 4.53 -15.79 1.75
N PHE A 191 4.34 -16.81 0.93
CA PHE A 191 5.25 -17.20 -0.16
C PHE A 191 6.73 -17.26 0.25
N GLY A 192 7.01 -17.76 1.46
CA GLY A 192 8.36 -17.87 2.03
C GLY A 192 8.87 -16.60 2.72
N SER A 193 8.29 -15.44 2.45
CA SER A 193 8.68 -14.15 3.01
C SER A 193 7.90 -13.81 4.30
N SER A 194 8.55 -13.15 5.27
CA SER A 194 7.95 -12.84 6.57
C SER A 194 6.92 -11.71 6.48
N ILE A 195 5.73 -11.94 7.01
CA ILE A 195 4.65 -10.96 7.10
C ILE A 195 4.29 -10.70 8.56
N PHE A 196 4.06 -9.43 8.88
CA PHE A 196 3.77 -8.95 10.22
C PHE A 196 2.45 -8.19 10.20
N GLU A 197 1.54 -8.54 11.10
CA GLU A 197 0.23 -7.93 11.24
C GLU A 197 0.21 -7.01 12.43
N TYR A 198 -0.26 -5.79 12.17
CA TYR A 198 -0.41 -4.72 13.13
C TYR A 198 -1.85 -4.32 13.17
N GLY A 199 -2.30 -4.15 14.39
CA GLY A 199 -3.66 -3.92 14.71
C GLY A 199 -4.48 -5.21 14.83
N VAL A 200 -5.23 -5.30 15.92
CA VAL A 200 -6.28 -6.29 16.16
C VAL A 200 -7.49 -6.06 15.23
N PRO A 201 -7.82 -7.01 14.35
CA PRO A 201 -8.96 -6.88 13.42
C PRO A 201 -10.34 -6.74 14.10
N THR A 202 -10.43 -7.03 15.40
CA THR A 202 -11.67 -6.95 16.18
C THR A 202 -11.85 -5.59 16.86
N GLN A 203 -10.89 -4.68 16.78
CA GLN A 203 -11.05 -3.31 17.29
C GLN A 203 -11.85 -2.46 16.28
N GLY A 204 -12.47 -1.37 16.78
CA GLY A 204 -13.48 -0.59 16.05
C GLY A 204 -12.99 0.10 14.76
N LYS A 205 -13.92 0.77 14.06
CA LYS A 205 -13.74 1.30 12.68
C LYS A 205 -12.60 2.29 12.48
N ASP A 206 -12.16 2.98 13.53
CA ASP A 206 -11.07 3.98 13.45
C ASP A 206 -9.67 3.35 13.48
N TYR A 207 -9.60 2.02 13.61
CA TYR A 207 -8.37 1.33 13.88
C TYR A 207 -7.64 0.94 12.59
N CYS A 208 -6.36 1.32 12.52
CA CYS A 208 -5.53 1.16 11.33
C CYS A 208 -4.99 -0.27 11.25
N HIS A 209 -5.65 -1.15 10.48
CA HIS A 209 -5.12 -2.49 10.20
C HIS A 209 -4.03 -2.43 9.14
N VAL A 210 -2.81 -2.86 9.50
CA VAL A 210 -1.64 -2.79 8.63
C VAL A 210 -0.89 -4.12 8.60
N LEU A 211 -0.58 -4.57 7.40
CA LEU A 211 0.33 -5.67 7.14
C LEU A 211 1.66 -5.11 6.65
N VAL A 212 2.77 -5.60 7.19
CA VAL A 212 4.11 -5.32 6.68
C VAL A 212 4.73 -6.62 6.21
N TRP A 213 4.97 -6.73 4.91
CA TRP A 213 5.51 -7.93 4.28
C TRP A 213 6.91 -7.64 3.74
N ILE A 214 7.89 -8.35 4.31
CA ILE A 214 9.29 -8.18 3.98
C ILE A 214 9.71 -9.27 3.01
N PHE A 215 9.91 -8.90 1.75
CA PHE A 215 10.39 -9.79 0.72
C PHE A 215 11.85 -10.14 0.97
N CYS A 216 12.09 -11.41 1.23
CA CYS A 216 13.43 -11.96 1.43
C CYS A 216 13.75 -13.05 0.40
N GLU A 217 12.78 -13.46 -0.40
CA GLU A 217 12.86 -14.58 -1.35
C GLU A 217 12.59 -14.09 -2.76
N THR A 218 13.43 -14.47 -3.72
CA THR A 218 13.26 -14.13 -5.12
C THR A 218 11.93 -14.70 -5.63
N GLY A 219 11.08 -13.84 -6.20
CA GLY A 219 9.78 -14.23 -6.74
C GLY A 219 8.61 -14.17 -5.76
N SER A 220 8.80 -13.78 -4.49
CA SER A 220 7.67 -13.48 -3.58
C SER A 220 6.80 -12.35 -4.14
N ASP A 221 7.44 -11.31 -4.66
CA ASP A 221 6.86 -10.19 -5.39
C ASP A 221 6.09 -10.64 -6.64
N ARG A 222 6.65 -11.58 -7.41
CA ARG A 222 6.03 -12.11 -8.63
C ARG A 222 4.80 -12.93 -8.32
N LYS A 223 4.86 -13.76 -7.28
CA LYS A 223 3.71 -14.55 -6.79
C LYS A 223 2.61 -13.61 -6.30
N PHE A 224 2.95 -12.58 -5.54
CA PHE A 224 1.98 -11.57 -5.14
C PHE A 224 1.32 -10.90 -6.34
N THR A 225 2.11 -10.40 -7.29
CA THR A 225 1.60 -9.72 -8.50
C THR A 225 0.70 -10.63 -9.33
N ARG A 226 1.00 -11.93 -9.42
CA ARG A 226 0.18 -12.92 -10.14
C ARG A 226 -1.18 -13.17 -9.47
N HIS A 227 -1.29 -12.97 -8.17
CA HIS A 227 -2.48 -13.24 -7.37
C HIS A 227 -3.16 -11.97 -6.84
N TYR A 228 -2.74 -10.79 -7.34
CA TYR A 228 -3.24 -9.47 -6.97
C TYR A 228 -4.53 -9.11 -7.71
#